data_AF-A0A321LM80-F1
#
_entry.id   AF-A0A321LM80-F1
#
_cell.length_a   1.000
_cell.length_b   1.000
_cell.length_c   1.000
_cell.angle_alpha   90.00
_cell.angle_beta   90.00
_cell.angle_gamma   90.00
#
_symmetry.space_group_name_H-M   'P 1'
#
loop_
_entity.id
_entity.type
_entity.pdbx_description
1 polymer ?
#
loop_
_entity_poly.entity_id
_entity_poly.type
_entity_poly.pdbx_seq_one_letter_code
_entity_poly.pdbx_strand_id
1 'polypeptide(L)'
;MADNKGNNPQRIFSSLRELADFPEVKDKIINSIELSSDLEFFEITVTFQDKTRLTFIIEPCLVAFPVLADWTGGEEKIIKRYKQVRSKIPRT
;
A
#
# COMPACT_ATOMS: atom_id res chain seq x y z
N MET A 1 2.90 40.79 23.67
CA MET A 1 4.03 39.87 23.50
C MET A 1 3.47 38.47 23.28
N ALA A 2 3.86 37.87 22.15
CA ALA A 2 3.75 36.47 21.72
C ALA A 2 2.38 35.76 21.76
N ASP A 3 1.70 35.79 20.60
CA ASP A 3 0.73 34.78 20.16
C ASP A 3 1.38 33.39 20.09
N ASN A 4 0.75 32.38 20.68
CA ASN A 4 1.19 30.99 20.56
C ASN A 4 0.08 30.15 19.89
N LYS A 5 -0.07 30.35 18.57
CA LYS A 5 -0.90 29.47 17.73
C LYS A 5 -0.12 28.19 17.47
N GLY A 6 -0.43 27.16 18.26
CA GLY A 6 0.00 25.79 17.99
C GLY A 6 -0.49 25.36 16.62
N ASN A 7 0.39 25.42 15.63
CA ASN A 7 0.12 24.99 14.28
C ASN A 7 0.15 23.45 14.29
N ASN A 8 -0.99 22.83 14.57
CA ASN A 8 -1.15 21.38 14.43
C ASN A 8 -1.39 21.13 12.93
N PRO A 9 -0.42 20.62 12.15
CA PRO A 9 -0.71 20.25 10.78
C PRO A 9 -1.72 19.11 10.84
N GLN A 10 -2.98 19.42 10.53
CA GLN A 10 -3.99 18.42 10.27
C GLN A 10 -3.37 17.42 9.30
N ARG A 11 -3.21 16.16 9.74
CA ARG A 11 -2.81 15.07 8.86
C ARG A 11 -3.85 15.02 7.76
N ILE A 12 -3.52 15.59 6.61
CA ILE A 12 -4.31 15.47 5.39
C ILE A 12 -4.18 13.99 5.02
N PHE A 13 -5.15 13.19 5.45
CA PHE A 13 -5.39 11.88 4.86
C PHE A 13 -5.95 12.16 3.46
N SER A 14 -5.08 12.47 2.50
CA SER A 14 -5.47 12.37 1.11
C SER A 14 -5.63 10.89 0.84
N SER A 15 -6.86 10.41 0.74
CA SER A 15 -7.09 9.20 -0.04
C SER A 15 -6.57 9.51 -1.45
N LEU A 16 -5.38 9.01 -1.77
CA LEU A 16 -4.82 9.07 -3.12
C LEU A 16 -5.68 8.12 -3.97
N ARG A 17 -6.88 8.58 -4.36
CA ARG A 17 -7.67 7.87 -5.35
C ARG A 17 -6.99 8.14 -6.69
N GLU A 18 -6.34 7.13 -7.23
CA GLU A 18 -5.83 7.14 -8.59
C GLU A 18 -6.90 6.53 -9.50
N LEU A 19 -7.22 7.22 -10.59
CA LEU A 19 -8.06 6.70 -11.67
C LEU A 19 -7.13 6.28 -12.80
N ALA A 20 -7.15 4.98 -13.13
CA ALA A 20 -6.46 4.45 -14.29
C ALA A 20 -7.48 4.17 -15.40
N ASP A 21 -7.20 4.66 -16.60
CA ASP A 21 -8.03 4.42 -17.77
C ASP A 21 -7.52 3.20 -18.54
N PHE A 22 -8.45 2.31 -18.91
CA PHE A 22 -8.19 1.12 -19.73
C PHE A 22 -9.11 1.15 -20.96
N PRO A 23 -8.80 1.95 -22.00
CA PRO A 23 -9.67 2.14 -23.16
C PRO A 23 -10.06 0.83 -23.86
N GLU A 24 -9.17 -0.16 -23.86
CA GLU A 24 -9.32 -1.46 -24.52
C GLU A 24 -10.39 -2.35 -23.87
N VAL A 25 -10.86 -2.02 -22.66
CA VAL A 25 -11.92 -2.77 -21.97
C VAL A 25 -13.25 -2.04 -21.92
N LYS A 26 -13.33 -0.84 -22.50
CA LYS A 26 -14.56 -0.06 -22.54
C LYS A 26 -15.68 -0.84 -23.24
N ASP A 27 -16.89 -0.76 -22.67
CA ASP A 27 -18.11 -1.40 -23.17
C ASP A 27 -18.05 -2.94 -23.26
N LYS A 28 -17.02 -3.59 -22.70
CA LYS A 28 -16.94 -5.05 -22.62
C LYS A 28 -17.81 -5.61 -21.51
N ILE A 29 -18.44 -6.75 -21.79
CA ILE A 29 -19.24 -7.49 -20.81
C ILE A 29 -18.29 -8.39 -20.01
N ILE A 30 -18.31 -8.23 -18.68
CA ILE A 30 -17.57 -9.09 -17.75
C ILE A 30 -18.19 -10.49 -17.79
N ASN A 31 -17.34 -11.50 -17.97
CA ASN A 31 -17.68 -12.91 -17.84
C ASN A 31 -17.44 -13.40 -16.40
N SER A 32 -16.28 -13.08 -15.82
CA SER A 32 -15.94 -13.47 -14.44
C SER A 32 -14.91 -12.53 -13.82
N ILE A 33 -14.85 -12.52 -12.49
CA ILE A 33 -13.83 -11.83 -11.69
C ILE A 33 -13.20 -12.88 -10.76
N GLU A 34 -11.88 -12.94 -10.75
CA GLU A 34 -11.09 -13.87 -9.95
C GLU A 34 -10.18 -13.10 -9.00
N LEU A 35 -10.05 -13.61 -7.77
CA LEU A 35 -9.12 -13.12 -6.76
C LEU A 35 -8.13 -14.24 -6.44
N SER A 36 -6.85 -13.99 -6.69
CA SER A 36 -5.77 -14.88 -6.25
C SER A 36 -5.08 -14.31 -5.02
N SER A 37 -4.85 -15.17 -4.04
CA SER A 37 -4.05 -14.88 -2.85
C SER A 37 -2.96 -15.94 -2.67
N ASP A 38 -2.43 -16.45 -3.78
CA ASP A 38 -1.30 -17.36 -3.73
C ASP A 38 -0.09 -16.66 -3.11
N LEU A 39 0.76 -17.41 -2.40
CA LEU A 39 1.83 -16.90 -1.54
C LEU A 39 2.81 -15.99 -2.28
N GLU A 40 2.88 -16.09 -3.61
CA GLU A 40 3.79 -15.33 -4.46
C GLU A 40 3.07 -14.33 -5.39
N PHE A 41 1.75 -14.44 -5.56
CA PHE A 41 1.00 -13.64 -6.54
C PHE A 41 -0.40 -13.31 -6.02
N PHE A 42 -0.54 -12.08 -5.52
CA PHE A 42 -1.85 -11.50 -5.25
C PHE A 42 -2.33 -10.81 -6.52
N GLU A 43 -3.50 -11.15 -7.02
CA GLU A 43 -4.03 -10.51 -8.22
C GLU A 43 -5.56 -10.46 -8.25
N ILE A 44 -6.07 -9.50 -9.02
CA ILE A 44 -7.47 -9.41 -9.42
C ILE A 44 -7.51 -9.55 -10.93
N THR A 45 -8.18 -10.59 -11.42
CA THR A 45 -8.31 -10.81 -12.86
C THR A 45 -9.77 -10.67 -13.29
N VAL A 46 -10.03 -9.71 -14.19
CA VAL A 46 -11.32 -9.50 -14.86
C VAL A 46 -11.28 -10.18 -16.22
N THR A 47 -12.15 -11.16 -16.44
CA THR A 47 -12.27 -11.87 -17.72
C THR A 47 -13.52 -11.38 -18.43
N PHE A 48 -13.42 -11.05 -19.71
CA PHE A 48 -14.52 -10.56 -20.54
C PHE A 48 -15.07 -11.66 -21.45
N GLN A 49 -16.31 -11.51 -21.92
CA GLN A 49 -16.97 -12.50 -22.78
C GLN A 49 -16.28 -12.66 -24.15
N ASP A 50 -15.53 -11.64 -24.60
CA ASP A 50 -14.71 -11.68 -25.82
C ASP A 50 -13.39 -12.47 -25.65
N LYS A 51 -13.22 -13.14 -24.49
CA LYS A 51 -12.03 -13.93 -24.10
C LYS A 51 -10.76 -13.12 -23.85
N THR A 52 -10.86 -11.79 -23.72
CA THR A 52 -9.76 -10.95 -23.22
C THR A 52 -9.79 -10.87 -21.69
N ARG A 53 -8.66 -10.48 -21.07
CA ARG A 53 -8.52 -10.36 -19.61
C ARG A 53 -7.81 -9.05 -19.24
N LEU A 54 -8.19 -8.44 -18.13
CA LEU A 54 -7.49 -7.35 -17.45
C LEU A 54 -7.07 -7.85 -16.07
N THR A 55 -5.77 -7.87 -15.81
CA THR A 55 -5.20 -8.38 -14.55
C THR A 55 -4.50 -7.25 -13.80
N PHE A 56 -4.88 -7.08 -12.54
CA PHE A 56 -4.23 -6.21 -11.58
C PHE A 56 -3.33 -7.07 -10.70
N ILE A 57 -2.01 -6.98 -10.90
CA ILE A 57 -1.04 -7.60 -9.99
C ILE A 57 -0.91 -6.71 -8.76
N ILE A 58 -1.08 -7.32 -7.59
CA ILE A 58 -0.99 -6.67 -6.29
C ILE A 58 0.30 -7.12 -5.63
N GLU A 59 1.20 -6.18 -5.38
CA GLU A 59 2.44 -6.46 -4.67
C GLU A 59 2.36 -5.85 -3.26
N PRO A 60 2.11 -6.65 -2.22
CA PRO A 60 2.11 -6.15 -0.85
C PRO A 60 3.52 -5.69 -0.47
N CYS A 61 3.63 -4.52 0.15
CA CYS A 61 4.89 -4.01 0.67
C CYS A 61 4.95 -4.04 2.20
N LEU A 62 6.10 -4.43 2.73
CA LEU A 62 6.40 -4.37 4.15
C LEU A 62 7.31 -3.18 4.40
N VAL A 63 6.97 -2.33 5.37
CA VAL A 63 7.86 -1.27 5.85
C VAL A 63 8.13 -1.50 7.33
N ALA A 64 9.39 -1.77 7.66
CA ALA A 64 9.86 -1.87 9.03
C ALA A 64 10.47 -0.53 9.48
N PHE A 65 10.19 -0.15 10.74
CA PHE A 65 10.73 1.03 11.40
C PHE A 65 11.55 0.58 12.62
N PRO A 66 12.80 0.11 12.42
CA PRO A 66 13.52 -0.56 13.49
C PRO A 66 13.95 0.44 14.57
N VAL A 67 13.79 0.03 15.82
CA VAL A 67 14.16 0.80 17.01
C VAL A 67 14.94 -0.10 17.95
N LEU A 68 16.04 0.42 18.49
CA LEU A 68 16.73 -0.17 19.64
C LEU A 68 16.25 0.57 20.89
N ALA A 69 15.75 -0.16 21.87
CA ALA A 69 15.29 0.37 23.14
C ALA A 69 15.85 -0.44 24.32
N ASP A 70 16.05 0.22 25.44
CA ASP A 70 16.27 -0.40 26.74
C ASP A 70 14.91 -0.73 27.37
N TRP A 71 14.81 -1.91 27.99
CA TRP A 71 13.59 -2.40 28.65
C TRP A 71 13.79 -2.76 30.12
N THR A 72 14.95 -2.46 30.70
CA THR A 72 15.34 -2.92 32.05
C THR A 72 14.45 -2.40 33.19
N GLY A 73 13.54 -1.45 32.94
CA GLY A 73 12.60 -0.90 33.92
C GLY A 73 11.11 -1.21 33.68
N GLY A 74 10.77 -2.06 32.71
CA GLY A 74 9.38 -2.32 32.32
C GLY A 74 8.74 -1.22 31.46
N GLU A 75 9.43 -0.10 31.25
CA GLU A 75 9.09 0.94 30.29
C GLU A 75 10.08 0.94 29.11
N GLU A 76 9.56 1.19 27.90
CA GLU A 76 10.38 1.31 26.70
C GLU A 76 11.15 2.64 26.70
N LYS A 77 12.49 2.56 26.76
CA LYS A 77 13.35 3.73 26.53
C LYS A 77 14.10 3.59 25.22
N ILE A 78 13.65 4.31 24.19
CA ILE A 78 14.29 4.30 22.87
C ILE A 78 15.72 4.85 22.95
N ILE A 79 16.69 4.02 22.58
CA ILE A 79 18.11 4.37 22.48
C ILE A 79 18.41 4.91 21.07
N LYS A 80 17.90 4.26 20.03
CA LYS A 80 18.22 4.60 18.63
C LYS A 80 17.11 4.20 17.66
N ARG A 81 16.84 5.07 16.68
CA ARG A 81 16.02 4.75 15.50
C ARG A 81 16.93 4.47 14.31
N TYR A 82 16.64 3.41 13.57
CA TYR A 82 17.39 3.04 12.38
C TYR A 82 16.66 3.52 11.12
N LYS A 83 17.37 3.49 9.99
CA LYS A 83 16.77 3.74 8.69
C LYS A 83 15.63 2.74 8.45
N GLN A 84 14.50 3.24 7.94
CA GLN A 84 13.40 2.39 7.51
C GLN A 84 13.90 1.33 6.52
N VAL A 85 13.39 0.12 6.66
CA VAL A 85 13.66 -0.98 5.73
C VAL A 85 12.36 -1.27 5.02
N ARG A 86 12.39 -1.22 3.69
CA ARG A 86 11.23 -1.55 2.84
C ARG A 86 11.49 -2.90 2.20
N SER A 87 10.46 -3.72 2.06
CA SER A 87 10.54 -4.91 1.22
C SER A 87 10.97 -4.50 -0.19
N LYS A 88 11.76 -5.36 -0.83
CA LYS A 88 12.01 -5.23 -2.26
C LYS A 88 10.72 -5.68 -2.95
N ILE A 89 10.06 -4.72 -3.58
CA ILE A 89 8.96 -5.01 -4.49
C ILE A 89 9.62 -5.29 -5.85
N PRO A 90 9.57 -6.54 -6.36
CA PRO A 90 10.02 -6.83 -7.72
C PRO A 90 9.23 -5.90 -8.66
N ARG A 91 9.90 -5.13 -9.51
CA ARG A 91 9.16 -4.42 -10.56
C ARG A 91 9.03 -5.40 -11.71
N THR A 92 7.84 -5.93 -11.90
CA THR A 92 7.50 -6.71 -13.09
C THR A 92 7.32 -5.76 -14.28
#